data_AF-A0A661TFZ9-F1
#
_entry.id   AF-A0A661TFZ9-F1
#
_cell.length_a   1.000
_cell.length_b   1.000
_cell.length_c   1.000
_cell.angle_alpha   90.00
_cell.angle_beta   90.00
_cell.angle_gamma   90.00
#
_symmetry.space_group_name_H-M   'P 1'
#
loop_
_entity.id
_entity.type
_entity.pdbx_description
1 polymer ?
#
loop_
_entity_poly.entity_id
_entity_poly.type
_entity_poly.pdbx_seq_one_letter_code
_entity_poly.pdbx_strand_id
1 'polypeptide(L)' 'MRTSGFTGIPGDNAMSIRTIAKDLYRLRREVEQLEKEIRTVPVEKQEEVKTRLRKQRAELERVQRMLDGAKEKPAYRIPR' A
#
# COMPACT_ATOMS: atom_id res chain seq x y z
N MET A 1 12.67 -24.27 -2.19
CA MET A 1 12.05 -23.44 -1.13
C MET A 1 12.39 -21.98 -1.40
N ARG A 2 11.40 -21.13 -1.72
CA ARG A 2 11.60 -19.69 -1.87
C ARG A 2 11.09 -19.01 -0.61
N THR A 3 12.01 -18.66 0.28
CA THR A 3 11.78 -17.79 1.42
C THR A 3 11.67 -16.34 0.91
N SER A 4 10.49 -15.94 0.43
CA SER A 4 10.25 -14.52 0.16
C SER A 4 10.03 -13.82 1.50
N GLY A 5 11.09 -13.15 1.97
CA GLY A 5 11.14 -12.40 3.21
C GLY A 5 9.98 -11.42 3.34
N PHE A 6 9.09 -11.73 4.28
CA PHE A 6 8.15 -10.79 4.85
C PHE A 6 8.85 -10.12 6.04
N THR A 7 9.75 -9.18 5.76
CA THR A 7 10.40 -8.36 6.79
C THR A 7 10.40 -6.92 6.34
N GLY A 8 9.49 -6.14 6.90
CA GLY A 8 9.39 -4.72 6.67
C GLY A 8 7.96 -4.25 6.89
N ILE A 9 7.56 -4.13 8.16
CA ILE A 9 6.53 -3.16 8.52
C ILE A 9 7.23 -1.80 8.31
N PRO A 10 6.93 -1.03 7.24
CA PRO A 10 7.60 0.23 6.98
C PRO A 10 6.80 1.34 7.65
N GLY A 11 6.81 1.34 8.98
CA GLY A 11 6.18 2.40 9.79
C GLY A 11 7.14 3.54 10.14
N ASP A 12 8.46 3.30 10.10
CA ASP A 12 9.41 4.12 10.87
C ASP A 12 10.59 4.70 10.05
N ASN A 13 10.41 4.97 8.75
CA ASN A 13 11.43 5.71 7.99
C ASN A 13 10.91 7.12 7.68
N ALA A 14 11.53 8.12 8.30
CA ALA A 14 11.32 9.55 8.02
C ALA A 14 11.16 9.83 6.51
N MET A 15 9.94 10.18 6.07
CA MET A 15 9.55 10.11 4.66
C MET A 15 9.85 11.41 3.88
N SER A 16 10.79 11.33 2.94
CA SER A 16 10.81 12.25 1.79
C SER A 16 9.70 11.85 0.79
N ILE A 17 9.10 12.81 0.08
CA ILE A 17 8.05 12.58 -0.96
C ILE A 17 8.47 11.52 -1.99
N ARG A 18 9.78 11.44 -2.29
CA ARG A 18 10.35 10.45 -3.22
C ARG A 18 10.19 9.01 -2.71
N THR A 19 10.32 8.80 -1.40
CA THR A 19 10.17 7.47 -0.79
C THR A 19 8.71 7.03 -0.80
N ILE A 20 7.78 7.96 -0.49
CA ILE A 20 6.32 7.74 -0.58
C ILE A 20 5.94 7.27 -1.99
N ALA A 21 6.45 7.92 -3.03
CA ALA A 21 6.15 7.56 -4.42
C ALA A 21 6.64 6.14 -4.78
N LYS A 22 7.82 5.73 -4.28
CA LYS A 22 8.35 4.38 -4.49
C LYS A 22 7.53 3.32 -3.78
N ASP A 23 7.14 3.59 -2.53
CA ASP A 23 6.29 2.67 -1.76
C ASP A 23 4.92 2.52 -2.39
N LEU A 24 4.33 3.61 -2.90
CA LEU A 24 3.06 3.59 -3.62
C LEU A 24 3.14 2.73 -4.89
N TYR A 25 4.23 2.85 -5.66
CA TYR A 25 4.48 1.98 -6.80
C TYR A 25 4.60 0.51 -6.40
N ARG A 26 5.35 0.21 -5.33
CA ARG A 26 5.53 -1.16 -4.84
C ARG A 26 4.19 -1.78 -4.41
N LEU A 27 3.44 -1.07 -3.57
CA LEU A 27 2.13 -1.52 -3.08
C LEU A 27 1.16 -1.78 -4.25
N ARG A 28 1.17 -0.91 -5.27
CA ARG A 28 0.31 -1.09 -6.44
C ARG A 28 0.66 -2.37 -7.22
N ARG A 29 1.94 -2.63 -7.43
CA ARG A 29 2.42 -3.85 -8.10
C ARG A 29 2.07 -5.12 -7.32
N GLU A 30 2.13 -5.08 -5.99
CA GLU A 30 1.76 -6.21 -5.15
C GLU A 30 0.25 -6.49 -5.20
N VAL A 31 -0.59 -5.45 -5.19
CA VAL A 31 -2.05 -5.58 -5.42
C VAL A 31 -2.32 -6.20 -6.79
N GLU A 32 -1.72 -5.69 -7.86
CA GLU A 32 -1.86 -6.24 -9.22
C GLU A 32 -1.46 -7.71 -9.30
N GLN A 33 -0.43 -8.12 -8.54
CA GLN A 33 0.01 -9.52 -8.50
C GLN A 33 -0.98 -10.40 -7.76
N LEU A 34 -1.48 -9.98 -6.60
CA LEU A 34 -2.49 -10.71 -5.83
C LEU A 34 -3.83 -10.82 -6.59
N GLU A 35 -4.21 -9.81 -7.36
CA GLU A 35 -5.39 -9.84 -8.23
C GLU A 35 -5.27 -10.82 -9.40
N LYS A 36 -4.05 -11.09 -9.86
CA LYS A 36 -3.81 -12.14 -10.85
C LYS A 36 -3.80 -13.50 -10.18
N GLU A 37 -3.14 -13.60 -9.04
CA GLU A 37 -3.02 -14.85 -8.29
C GLU A 37 -4.38 -15.40 -7.86
N ILE A 38 -5.26 -14.55 -7.31
CA ILE A 38 -6.61 -14.95 -6.90
C ILE A 38 -7.44 -15.59 -8.02
N ARG A 39 -7.21 -15.20 -9.29
CA ARG A 39 -7.91 -15.77 -10.46
C ARG A 39 -7.38 -17.15 -10.84
N THR A 40 -6.17 -17.47 -10.41
CA THR A 40 -5.46 -18.71 -10.78
C THR A 40 -5.41 -19.75 -9.65
N VAL A 41 -5.56 -19.32 -8.39
CA VAL A 41 -5.45 -20.22 -7.25
C VAL A 41 -6.77 -20.97 -6.97
N PRO A 42 -6.69 -22.19 -6.42
CA PRO A 42 -7.84 -22.96 -5.94
C PRO A 42 -8.66 -22.17 -4.90
N VAL A 43 -9.96 -22.44 -4.84
CA VAL A 43 -10.94 -21.73 -3.99
C VAL A 43 -10.54 -21.76 -2.51
N GLU A 44 -9.91 -22.85 -2.03
CA GLU A 44 -9.48 -22.93 -0.63
C GLU A 44 -8.40 -21.89 -0.28
N LYS A 45 -7.56 -21.50 -1.26
CA LYS A 45 -6.49 -20.50 -1.09
C LYS A 45 -6.92 -19.10 -1.49
N GLN A 46 -8.05 -18.96 -2.21
CA GLN A 46 -8.55 -17.65 -2.60
C GLN A 46 -8.86 -16.78 -1.39
N GLU A 47 -9.34 -17.34 -0.29
CA GLU A 47 -9.70 -16.56 0.89
C GLU A 47 -8.47 -15.94 1.58
N GLU A 48 -7.36 -16.66 1.62
CA GLU A 48 -6.08 -16.15 2.13
C GLU A 48 -5.56 -15.01 1.22
N VAL A 49 -5.61 -15.22 -0.10
CA VAL A 49 -5.19 -14.20 -1.08
C VAL A 49 -6.11 -12.97 -1.02
N LYS A 50 -7.42 -13.12 -0.86
CA LYS A 50 -8.38 -12.01 -0.64
C LYS A 50 -8.06 -11.23 0.62
N THR A 51 -7.76 -11.91 1.72
CA THR A 51 -7.43 -11.28 2.99
C THR A 51 -6.18 -10.42 2.86
N ARG A 52 -5.16 -10.95 2.18
CA ARG A 52 -3.92 -10.23 1.90
C ARG A 52 -4.13 -9.06 0.94
N LEU A 53 -4.92 -9.25 -0.11
CA LEU A 53 -5.31 -8.19 -1.06
C LEU A 53 -6.00 -7.03 -0.33
N ARG A 54 -6.95 -7.32 0.58
CA ARG A 54 -7.67 -6.31 1.34
C ARG A 54 -6.74 -5.47 2.20
N LYS A 55 -5.77 -6.10 2.87
CA LYS A 55 -4.76 -5.41 3.68
C LYS A 55 -3.87 -4.50 2.82
N GLN A 56 -3.39 -5.00 1.68
CA GLN A 56 -2.53 -4.20 0.80
C GLN A 56 -3.24 -3.04 0.12
N ARG A 57 -4.52 -3.21 -0.25
CA ARG A 57 -5.34 -2.10 -0.75
C ARG A 57 -5.54 -1.01 0.30
N ALA A 58 -5.82 -1.38 1.55
CA ALA A 58 -5.94 -0.41 2.62
C ALA A 58 -4.63 0.35 2.87
N GLU A 59 -3.48 -0.33 2.73
CA GLU A 59 -2.18 0.33 2.83
C GLU A 59 -1.89 1.28 1.66
N LEU A 60 -2.16 0.84 0.43
CA LEU A 60 -2.04 1.70 -0.76
C LEU A 60 -2.89 2.95 -0.62
N GLU A 61 -4.11 2.82 -0.14
CA GLU A 61 -5.01 3.94 0.10
C GLU A 61 -4.47 4.88 1.18
N ARG A 62 -3.89 4.36 2.27
CA ARG A 62 -3.24 5.20 3.30
C ARG A 62 -2.07 6.00 2.72
N VAL A 63 -1.17 5.37 1.98
CA VAL A 63 0.00 6.03 1.38
C VAL A 63 -0.44 7.05 0.32
N GLN A 64 -1.46 6.75 -0.48
CA GLN A 64 -2.06 7.67 -1.44
C GLN A 64 -2.64 8.90 -0.74
N ARG A 65 -3.41 8.70 0.34
CA ARG A 65 -3.95 9.81 1.16
C ARG A 65 -2.87 10.65 1.81
N MET A 66 -1.76 10.06 2.26
CA MET A 66 -0.62 10.81 2.78
C MET A 66 0.04 11.67 1.69
N LEU A 67 0.20 11.12 0.49
CA LEU A 67 0.73 11.87 -0.65
C LEU A 67 -0.20 13.01 -1.07
N ASP A 68 -1.50 12.77 -1.08
CA ASP A 68 -2.50 13.77 -1.47
C ASP A 68 -2.73 14.82 -0.38
N GLY A 69 -2.74 14.44 0.89
CA GLY A 69 -2.75 15.36 2.02
C GLY A 69 -1.46 16.20 2.12
N ALA A 70 -0.33 15.67 1.67
CA ALA A 70 0.90 16.47 1.51
C ALA A 70 0.84 17.45 0.32
N LYS A 71 -0.06 17.23 -0.66
CA LYS A 71 -0.32 18.18 -1.76
C LYS A 71 -1.34 19.25 -1.37
N GLU A 72 -2.28 18.93 -0.48
CA GLU A 72 -3.21 19.93 0.07
C GLU A 72 -2.44 20.88 1.00
N LYS A 73 -2.20 22.11 0.52
CA LYS A 73 -1.68 23.20 1.37
C LYS A 73 -2.59 23.30 2.60
N PRO A 74 -2.05 23.36 3.84
CA PRO A 74 -2.89 23.67 4.99
C PRO A 74 -3.56 25.00 4.68
N ALA A 75 -4.89 24.99 4.59
CA ALA A 75 -5.66 26.20 4.44
C ALA A 75 -5.25 27.10 5.61
N TYR A 76 -4.48 28.15 5.31
CA TYR A 76 -4.03 29.12 6.30
C TYR A 76 -5.31 29.70 6.90
N ARG A 77 -5.69 29.21 8.08
CA ARG A 77 -6.88 29.66 8.77
C ARG A 77 -6.53 31.01 9.35
N ILE A 78 -6.77 32.06 8.58
CA ILE A 78 -6.64 33.44 9.08
C ILE A 78 -7.73 33.60 10.14
N PRO A 79 -7.38 33.75 11.43
CA PRO A 79 -8.37 34.04 12.45
C PRO A 79 -8.94 35.45 12.17
N ARG A 80 -10.27 35.59 12.22
CA ARG A 80 -10.96 36.88 12.21
C ARG A 80 -11.45 37.20 13.61
#